data_AF-C7H613-F1
#
_entry.id   AF-C7H613-F1
#
_cell.length_a   1.000
_cell.length_b   1.000
_cell.length_c   1.000
_cell.angle_alpha   90.00
_cell.angle_beta   90.00
_cell.angle_gamma   90.00
#
_symmetry.space_group_name_H-M   'P 1'
#
loop_
_entity.id
_entity.type
_entity.pdbx_description
1 polymer ?
#
loop_
_entity_poly.entity_id
_entity_poly.type
_entity_poly.pdbx_seq_one_letter_code
_entity_poly.pdbx_strand_id
1 'polypeptide(L)'
;MFRFLFCRRKYGILIIQILSCYQLNQIALRSIMEPFNTPLKIREISLPHRAVFGPMAGFTDAPARRLMAQHGAGFTVSEMVSSRALVYGDHKTVSLLKAEPNGAPYGVQIFGEVPEIMGQAAAAVEQYAFDFLDINMGCPAPKIVSGGAGSKLMLDPDRCGRIVEEVVKNTSRPVTVKMRKGWDAEHVTAVECAKACEQAGAVLIAVHARTREQMYTPGIDPSIIAAVKDAVHVPVLGNGDIRTAEDAVRMVEETGCDGVMIARAALGDPWLFERVNAALEGLPRPQGAEPAGPDECPAPAGGGDGGAEGRVRCHAPGPGPDHALHEGPEGGRQPAALLL
;
A
#
# COMPACT_ATOMS: atom_id res chain seq x y z
N MET A 1 30.56 -57.10 -9.05
CA MET A 1 31.16 -55.83 -9.53
C MET A 1 30.24 -54.96 -10.41
N PHE A 2 29.21 -55.51 -11.08
CA PHE A 2 28.31 -54.72 -11.96
C PHE A 2 27.19 -53.93 -11.26
N ARG A 3 26.84 -54.24 -10.01
CA ARG A 3 25.77 -53.55 -9.26
C ARG A 3 26.19 -52.22 -8.62
N PHE A 4 27.50 -51.97 -8.49
CA PHE A 4 28.06 -50.74 -7.90
C PHE A 4 28.24 -49.61 -8.92
N LEU A 5 28.46 -49.94 -10.21
CA LEU A 5 28.63 -48.95 -11.28
C LEU A 5 27.30 -48.26 -11.68
N PHE A 6 26.17 -48.95 -11.54
CA PHE A 6 24.86 -48.39 -11.90
C PHE A 6 24.35 -47.35 -10.88
N CYS A 7 24.78 -47.48 -9.63
CA CYS A 7 24.38 -46.60 -8.53
C CYS A 7 25.00 -45.20 -8.69
N ARG A 8 26.31 -45.11 -8.98
CA ARG A 8 27.02 -43.82 -9.19
C ARG A 8 26.49 -42.99 -10.37
N ARG A 9 25.97 -43.64 -11.42
CA ARG A 9 25.42 -42.94 -12.60
C ARG A 9 24.08 -42.25 -12.30
N LYS A 10 23.21 -42.87 -11.49
CA LYS A 10 21.92 -42.26 -11.09
C LYS A 10 22.11 -41.06 -10.15
N TYR A 11 22.98 -41.16 -9.15
CA TYR A 11 23.25 -40.05 -8.23
C TYR A 11 24.00 -38.89 -8.89
N GLY A 12 24.91 -39.17 -9.83
CA GLY A 12 25.59 -38.11 -10.60
C GLY A 12 24.64 -37.31 -11.49
N ILE A 13 23.69 -37.96 -12.17
CA ILE A 13 22.68 -37.28 -12.99
C ILE A 13 21.74 -36.45 -12.11
N LEU A 14 21.32 -36.96 -10.95
CA LEU A 14 20.47 -36.22 -10.01
C LEU A 14 21.18 -34.99 -9.44
N ILE A 15 22.47 -35.10 -9.08
CA ILE A 15 23.26 -33.96 -8.59
C ILE A 15 23.48 -32.91 -9.69
N ILE A 16 23.77 -33.34 -10.93
CA ILE A 16 23.90 -32.42 -12.07
C ILE A 16 22.56 -31.75 -12.40
N GLN A 17 21.43 -32.47 -12.32
CA GLN A 17 20.10 -31.88 -12.52
C GLN A 17 19.74 -30.90 -11.39
N ILE A 18 20.06 -31.21 -10.13
CA ILE A 18 19.86 -30.29 -9.00
C ILE A 18 20.75 -29.05 -9.14
N LEU A 19 22.04 -29.22 -9.45
CA LEU A 19 22.98 -28.11 -9.65
C LEU A 19 22.62 -27.27 -10.88
N SER A 20 22.17 -27.90 -11.97
CA SER A 20 21.69 -27.21 -13.16
C SER A 20 20.37 -26.48 -12.89
N CYS A 21 19.45 -27.05 -12.11
CA CYS A 21 18.22 -26.39 -11.69
C CYS A 21 18.52 -25.21 -10.75
N TYR A 22 19.49 -25.38 -9.84
CA TYR A 22 19.96 -24.33 -8.95
C TYR A 22 20.68 -23.20 -9.71
N GLN A 23 21.51 -23.52 -10.70
CA GLN A 23 22.14 -22.53 -11.58
C GLN A 23 21.13 -21.84 -12.49
N LEU A 24 20.15 -22.56 -13.06
CA LEU A 24 19.09 -21.96 -13.86
C LEU A 24 18.20 -21.05 -13.01
N ASN A 25 17.86 -21.44 -11.77
CA ASN A 25 17.19 -20.56 -10.81
C ASN A 25 18.04 -19.35 -10.44
N GLN A 26 19.35 -19.51 -10.21
CA GLN A 26 20.26 -18.39 -9.93
C GLN A 26 20.39 -17.43 -11.12
N ILE A 27 20.38 -17.93 -12.36
CA ILE A 27 20.42 -17.09 -13.58
C ILE A 27 19.09 -16.38 -13.80
N ALA A 28 17.96 -17.06 -13.57
CA ALA A 28 16.62 -16.46 -13.61
C ALA A 28 16.47 -15.37 -12.54
N LEU A 29 16.86 -15.66 -11.29
CA LEU A 29 16.93 -14.70 -10.19
C LEU A 29 17.81 -13.50 -10.56
N ARG A 30 19.04 -13.72 -11.05
CA ARG A 30 19.92 -12.63 -11.48
C ARG A 30 19.32 -11.78 -12.61
N SER A 31 18.69 -12.38 -13.60
CA SER A 31 18.07 -11.65 -14.72
C SER A 31 16.82 -10.84 -14.29
N ILE A 32 16.11 -11.30 -13.25
CA ILE A 32 14.95 -10.59 -12.66
C ILE A 32 15.41 -9.51 -11.67
N MET A 33 16.62 -9.63 -11.12
CA MET A 33 17.21 -8.70 -10.15
C MET A 33 17.99 -7.53 -10.77
N GLU A 34 18.44 -7.62 -12.03
CA GLU A 34 19.08 -6.49 -12.74
C GLU A 34 18.27 -5.17 -12.74
N PRO A 35 16.92 -5.16 -12.84
CA PRO A 35 16.11 -3.93 -12.72
C PRO A 35 16.23 -3.23 -11.36
N PHE A 36 16.68 -3.93 -10.32
CA PHE A 36 16.76 -3.42 -8.95
C PHE A 36 18.04 -2.62 -8.66
N ASN A 37 19.01 -2.59 -9.58
CA ASN A 37 20.25 -1.80 -9.44
C ASN A 37 20.04 -0.28 -9.65
N THR A 38 18.93 0.13 -10.27
CA THR A 38 18.57 1.55 -10.40
C THR A 38 17.48 1.90 -9.39
N PRO A 39 17.62 3.00 -8.62
CA PRO A 39 16.55 3.43 -7.71
C PRO A 39 15.25 3.71 -8.46
N LEU A 40 14.13 3.22 -7.93
CA LEU A 40 12.80 3.59 -8.42
C LEU A 40 12.58 5.09 -8.16
N LYS A 41 11.92 5.80 -9.08
CA LYS A 41 11.72 7.24 -8.97
C LYS A 41 10.26 7.66 -9.03
N ILE A 42 9.93 8.70 -8.30
CA ILE A 42 8.72 9.52 -8.47
C ILE A 42 9.20 10.87 -9.01
N ARG A 43 9.23 11.01 -10.34
CA ARG A 43 9.85 12.17 -11.02
C ARG A 43 11.32 12.35 -10.56
N GLU A 44 11.67 13.45 -9.90
CA GLU A 44 13.00 13.71 -9.33
C GLU A 44 13.29 12.96 -8.01
N ILE A 45 12.27 12.43 -7.34
CA ILE A 45 12.42 11.80 -6.02
C ILE A 45 12.92 10.36 -6.22
N SER A 46 14.15 10.08 -5.79
CA SER A 46 14.68 8.71 -5.77
C SER A 46 14.25 8.00 -4.50
N LEU A 47 13.60 6.84 -4.65
CA LEU A 47 13.17 6.04 -3.51
C LEU A 47 14.36 5.23 -2.98
N PRO A 48 14.57 5.19 -1.65
CA PRO A 48 15.62 4.37 -1.05
C PRO A 48 15.33 2.87 -1.21
N HIS A 49 14.04 2.50 -1.27
CA HIS A 49 13.59 1.11 -1.37
C HIS A 49 12.33 0.99 -2.24
N ARG A 50 12.04 -0.24 -2.70
CA ARG A 50 10.89 -0.55 -3.57
C ARG A 50 9.68 -1.11 -2.83
N ALA A 51 9.82 -1.42 -1.54
CA ALA A 51 8.68 -1.71 -0.67
C ALA A 51 8.22 -0.44 0.02
N VAL A 52 6.95 -0.06 -0.14
CA VAL A 52 6.41 1.23 0.33
C VAL A 52 5.21 1.05 1.24
N PHE A 53 4.97 2.02 2.13
CA PHE A 53 3.88 1.95 3.08
C PHE A 53 2.61 2.61 2.54
N GLY A 54 1.59 1.80 2.31
CA GLY A 54 0.31 2.21 1.75
C GLY A 54 -0.63 2.88 2.77
N PRO A 55 -1.49 3.80 2.32
CA PRO A 55 -2.37 4.57 3.19
C PRO A 55 -3.49 3.73 3.80
N MET A 56 -3.78 3.95 5.09
CA MET A 56 -4.90 3.34 5.81
C MET A 56 -5.49 4.35 6.79
N ALA A 57 -6.73 4.78 6.52
CA ALA A 57 -7.47 5.67 7.42
C ALA A 57 -7.59 5.05 8.83
N GLY A 58 -7.26 5.83 9.85
CA GLY A 58 -7.19 5.45 11.26
C GLY A 58 -5.87 4.81 11.70
N PHE A 59 -4.92 4.55 10.78
CA PHE A 59 -3.68 3.82 11.11
C PHE A 59 -2.41 4.51 10.62
N THR A 60 -2.43 5.19 9.47
CA THR A 60 -1.22 5.79 8.88
C THR A 60 -1.01 7.23 9.34
N ASP A 61 -1.04 7.45 10.66
CA ASP A 61 -0.72 8.73 11.29
C ASP A 61 0.80 9.00 11.27
N ALA A 62 1.23 10.17 11.78
CA ALA A 62 2.64 10.55 11.74
C ALA A 62 3.57 9.57 12.50
N PRO A 63 3.25 9.11 13.72
CA PRO A 63 4.03 8.07 14.41
C PRO A 63 4.15 6.78 13.61
N ALA A 64 3.05 6.25 13.06
CA ALA A 64 3.09 5.02 12.28
C ALA A 64 3.97 5.18 11.03
N ARG A 65 3.83 6.28 10.29
CA ARG A 65 4.66 6.55 9.10
C ARG A 65 6.13 6.68 9.45
N ARG A 66 6.46 7.36 10.54
CA ARG A 66 7.84 7.47 11.03
C ARG A 66 8.42 6.09 11.34
N LEU A 67 7.69 5.25 12.06
CA LEU A 67 8.13 3.90 12.39
C LEU A 67 8.39 3.08 11.11
N MET A 68 7.46 3.07 10.15
CA MET A 68 7.65 2.31 8.90
C MET A 68 8.84 2.80 8.09
N ALA A 69 9.05 4.12 8.01
CA ALA A 69 10.18 4.70 7.30
C ALA A 69 11.53 4.35 7.97
N GLN A 70 11.60 4.34 9.31
CA GLN A 70 12.79 3.89 10.05
C GLN A 70 13.14 2.42 9.80
N HIS A 71 12.15 1.60 9.44
CA HIS A 71 12.32 0.17 9.10
C HIS A 71 12.38 -0.11 7.60
N GLY A 72 12.63 0.91 6.77
CA GLY A 72 12.94 0.73 5.35
C GLY A 72 11.76 0.85 4.40
N ALA A 73 10.62 1.45 4.81
CA ALA A 73 9.61 1.83 3.83
C ALA A 73 10.17 2.89 2.85
N GLY A 74 10.13 2.59 1.55
CA GLY A 74 10.65 3.42 0.47
C GLY A 74 9.94 4.78 0.33
N PHE A 75 8.66 4.82 0.68
CA PHE A 75 7.93 6.04 0.99
C PHE A 75 6.78 5.70 1.93
N THR A 76 6.14 6.73 2.48
CA THR A 76 4.93 6.59 3.29
C THR A 76 3.85 7.54 2.82
N VAL A 77 2.58 7.16 2.99
CA VAL A 77 1.44 7.99 2.57
C VAL A 77 0.54 8.28 3.76
N SER A 78 0.02 9.50 3.84
CA SER A 78 -0.93 9.92 4.87
C SER A 78 -2.21 9.08 4.85
N GLU A 79 -3.01 9.22 5.90
CA GLU A 79 -4.43 8.89 5.77
C GLU A 79 -5.08 9.70 4.62
N MET A 80 -6.20 9.19 4.09
CA MET A 80 -6.90 9.86 3.00
C MET A 80 -7.62 11.12 3.48
N VAL A 81 -7.41 12.21 2.76
CA VAL A 81 -7.92 13.55 3.08
C VAL A 81 -8.99 13.96 2.08
N SER A 82 -10.13 14.46 2.56
CA SER A 82 -11.23 14.91 1.71
C SER A 82 -10.84 16.20 0.97
N SER A 83 -10.94 16.19 -0.35
CA SER A 83 -10.74 17.38 -1.20
C SER A 83 -11.66 18.54 -0.79
N ARG A 84 -12.95 18.26 -0.59
CA ARG A 84 -13.91 19.26 -0.09
C ARG A 84 -13.51 19.82 1.27
N ALA A 85 -13.02 18.97 2.18
CA ALA A 85 -12.61 19.43 3.51
C ALA A 85 -11.40 20.37 3.43
N LEU A 86 -10.47 20.13 2.51
CA LEU A 86 -9.35 21.04 2.23
C LEU A 86 -9.84 22.37 1.66
N VAL A 87 -10.71 22.33 0.65
CA VAL A 87 -11.23 23.53 -0.02
C VAL A 87 -12.05 24.42 0.93
N TYR A 88 -12.88 23.81 1.79
CA TYR A 88 -13.73 24.55 2.74
C TYR A 88 -13.08 24.80 4.11
N GLY A 89 -11.79 24.45 4.29
CA GLY A 89 -11.03 24.80 5.49
C GLY A 89 -11.40 24.04 6.76
N ASP A 90 -11.77 22.76 6.67
CA ASP A 90 -12.03 21.95 7.87
C ASP A 90 -10.72 21.66 8.64
N HIS A 91 -10.58 22.30 9.79
CA HIS A 91 -9.41 22.18 10.66
C HIS A 91 -9.10 20.76 11.13
N LYS A 92 -10.09 19.84 11.20
CA LYS A 92 -9.83 18.45 11.60
C LYS A 92 -8.95 17.72 10.59
N THR A 93 -9.13 18.04 9.31
CA THR A 93 -8.42 17.42 8.19
C THR A 93 -6.95 17.82 8.16
N VAL A 94 -6.62 19.04 8.61
CA VAL A 94 -5.24 19.54 8.69
C VAL A 94 -4.38 18.68 9.63
N SER A 95 -4.97 18.12 10.69
CA SER A 95 -4.23 17.27 11.63
C SER A 95 -3.64 16.00 11.00
N LEU A 96 -4.23 15.51 9.91
CA LEU A 96 -3.78 14.32 9.16
C LEU A 96 -2.54 14.60 8.30
N LEU A 97 -2.27 15.88 8.01
CA LEU A 97 -1.19 16.35 7.13
C LEU A 97 0.14 16.57 7.86
N LYS A 98 0.21 16.25 9.15
CA LYS A 98 1.44 16.43 9.95
C LYS A 98 2.59 15.64 9.35
N ALA A 99 3.63 16.33 8.93
CA ALA A 99 4.71 15.79 8.13
C ALA A 99 5.96 15.38 8.92
N GLU A 100 5.87 15.17 10.24
CA GLU A 100 7.06 15.00 11.11
C GLU A 100 8.16 14.16 10.44
N PRO A 101 9.44 14.60 10.48
CA PRO A 101 10.52 13.93 9.77
C PRO A 101 10.52 12.42 10.04
N ASN A 102 10.29 11.66 8.98
CA ASN A 102 10.14 10.21 9.01
C ASN A 102 11.32 9.48 8.37
N GLY A 103 12.17 10.16 7.58
CA GLY A 103 13.37 9.58 6.96
C GLY A 103 13.12 8.92 5.59
N ALA A 104 11.91 9.06 5.04
CA ALA A 104 11.55 8.60 3.70
C ALA A 104 10.59 9.60 3.04
N PRO A 105 10.49 9.66 1.70
CA PRO A 105 9.51 10.49 1.03
C PRO A 105 8.09 10.33 1.60
N TYR A 106 7.40 11.45 1.78
CA TYR A 106 6.07 11.52 2.37
C TYR A 106 5.04 11.98 1.33
N GLY A 107 4.06 11.12 1.07
CA GLY A 107 2.91 11.43 0.23
C GLY A 107 1.70 11.88 1.04
N VAL A 108 1.00 12.91 0.57
CA VAL A 108 -0.35 13.22 1.06
C VAL A 108 -1.37 12.59 0.11
N GLN A 109 -2.32 11.81 0.64
CA GLN A 109 -3.39 11.25 -0.19
C GLN A 109 -4.67 12.09 -0.08
N ILE A 110 -5.20 12.55 -1.22
CA ILE A 110 -6.50 13.21 -1.31
C ILE A 110 -7.55 12.32 -2.00
N PHE A 111 -8.83 12.56 -1.69
CA PHE A 111 -9.95 11.89 -2.34
C PHE A 111 -11.10 12.86 -2.66
N GLY A 112 -11.84 12.55 -3.71
CA GLY A 112 -12.97 13.32 -4.21
C GLY A 112 -13.38 12.85 -5.60
N GLU A 113 -14.47 13.40 -6.11
CA GLU A 113 -15.08 12.96 -7.37
C GLU A 113 -15.26 14.08 -8.41
N VAL A 114 -15.15 15.34 -7.99
CA VAL A 114 -15.29 16.52 -8.84
C VAL A 114 -13.89 17.00 -9.23
N PRO A 115 -13.49 16.93 -10.53
CA PRO A 115 -12.15 17.32 -10.97
C PRO A 115 -11.72 18.70 -10.49
N GLU A 116 -12.59 19.70 -10.59
CA GLU A 116 -12.30 21.09 -10.25
C GLU A 116 -12.03 21.25 -8.74
N ILE A 117 -12.79 20.55 -7.89
CA ILE A 117 -12.59 20.55 -6.44
C ILE A 117 -11.29 19.81 -6.08
N MET A 118 -10.96 18.73 -6.80
CA MET A 118 -9.69 18.02 -6.62
C MET A 118 -8.50 18.92 -6.98
N GLY A 119 -8.58 19.69 -8.07
CA GLY A 119 -7.57 20.69 -8.42
C GLY A 119 -7.43 21.80 -7.38
N GLN A 120 -8.55 22.35 -6.88
CA GLN A 120 -8.53 23.32 -5.79
C GLN A 120 -7.92 22.75 -4.50
N ALA A 121 -8.21 21.49 -4.17
CA ALA A 121 -7.62 20.80 -3.03
C ALA A 121 -6.11 20.61 -3.19
N ALA A 122 -5.64 20.32 -4.41
CA ALA A 122 -4.22 20.22 -4.73
C ALA A 122 -3.50 21.55 -4.49
N ALA A 123 -4.08 22.68 -4.92
CA ALA A 123 -3.53 24.00 -4.63
C ALA A 123 -3.56 24.32 -3.13
N ALA A 124 -4.64 23.97 -2.43
CA ALA A 124 -4.79 24.24 -1.00
C ALA A 124 -3.79 23.46 -0.14
N VAL A 125 -3.42 22.23 -0.56
CA VAL A 125 -2.51 21.39 0.23
C VAL A 125 -1.04 21.80 0.09
N GLU A 126 -0.64 22.52 -0.96
CA GLU A 126 0.76 22.97 -1.20
C GLU A 126 1.40 23.72 -0.03
N GLN A 127 0.59 24.33 0.85
CA GLN A 127 1.08 25.04 2.03
C GLN A 127 1.70 24.11 3.10
N TYR A 128 1.46 22.80 3.01
CA TYR A 128 1.99 21.81 3.94
C TYR A 128 3.26 21.14 3.41
N ALA A 129 4.07 20.61 4.33
CA ALA A 129 5.28 19.87 3.97
C ALA A 129 4.91 18.44 3.57
N PHE A 130 5.20 18.06 2.32
CA PHE A 130 5.12 16.71 1.79
C PHE A 130 5.92 16.67 0.49
N ASP A 131 6.15 15.49 -0.09
CA ASP A 131 7.02 15.31 -1.26
C ASP A 131 6.22 15.07 -2.55
N PHE A 132 5.12 14.32 -2.47
CA PHE A 132 4.25 14.02 -3.61
C PHE A 132 2.76 13.94 -3.20
N LEU A 133 1.87 14.16 -4.16
CA LEU A 133 0.42 14.12 -3.95
C LEU A 133 -0.16 12.82 -4.52
N ASP A 134 -0.91 12.06 -3.74
CA ASP A 134 -1.52 10.81 -4.15
C ASP A 134 -3.04 10.95 -4.26
N ILE A 135 -3.65 10.35 -5.28
CA ILE A 135 -5.09 10.36 -5.50
C ILE A 135 -5.68 8.99 -5.15
N ASN A 136 -6.66 8.98 -4.25
CA ASN A 136 -7.39 7.77 -3.90
C ASN A 136 -8.48 7.43 -4.93
N MET A 137 -8.27 6.35 -5.67
CA MET A 137 -9.27 5.72 -6.55
C MET A 137 -9.57 4.27 -6.11
N GLY A 138 -9.33 3.94 -4.83
CA GLY A 138 -9.34 2.56 -4.35
C GLY A 138 -10.16 2.29 -3.08
N CYS A 139 -10.53 3.32 -2.31
CA CYS A 139 -11.26 3.12 -1.07
C CYS A 139 -12.66 2.54 -1.35
N PRO A 140 -13.06 1.42 -0.72
CA PRO A 140 -14.37 0.81 -0.94
C PRO A 140 -15.40 1.20 0.13
N ALA A 141 -15.01 2.00 1.13
CA ALA A 141 -15.84 2.33 2.29
C ALA A 141 -17.16 3.00 1.86
N PRO A 142 -18.33 2.58 2.40
CA PRO A 142 -19.64 3.07 2.00
C PRO A 142 -19.75 4.59 1.94
N LYS A 143 -19.24 5.30 2.96
CA LYS A 143 -19.26 6.77 3.05
C LYS A 143 -18.49 7.47 1.92
N ILE A 144 -17.48 6.82 1.36
CA ILE A 144 -16.66 7.37 0.28
C ILE A 144 -17.31 7.08 -1.07
N VAL A 145 -17.72 5.82 -1.29
CA VAL A 145 -18.31 5.41 -2.57
C VAL A 145 -19.71 5.99 -2.79
N SER A 146 -20.49 6.23 -1.73
CA SER A 146 -21.80 6.89 -1.84
C SER A 146 -21.69 8.35 -2.30
N GLY A 147 -20.57 9.01 -2.00
CA GLY A 147 -20.22 10.34 -2.49
C GLY A 147 -19.60 10.35 -3.89
N GLY A 148 -19.52 9.20 -4.59
CA GLY A 148 -18.95 9.11 -5.93
C GLY A 148 -17.42 9.01 -5.99
N ALA A 149 -16.73 9.01 -4.84
CA ALA A 149 -15.28 9.01 -4.75
C ALA A 149 -14.68 7.61 -4.49
N GLY A 150 -13.36 7.54 -4.36
CA GLY A 150 -12.64 6.30 -4.10
C GLY A 150 -12.82 5.31 -5.24
N SER A 151 -13.08 4.04 -4.90
CA SER A 151 -13.25 2.99 -5.92
C SER A 151 -14.49 3.15 -6.82
N LYS A 152 -15.43 4.05 -6.50
CA LYS A 152 -16.54 4.36 -7.41
C LYS A 152 -16.07 5.02 -8.71
N LEU A 153 -14.93 5.73 -8.66
CA LEU A 153 -14.28 6.32 -9.83
C LEU A 153 -13.87 5.28 -10.87
N MET A 154 -13.61 4.03 -10.45
CA MET A 154 -13.20 2.95 -11.36
C MET A 154 -14.26 2.60 -12.40
N LEU A 155 -15.50 3.07 -12.28
CA LEU A 155 -16.53 2.89 -13.32
C LEU A 155 -16.39 3.87 -14.49
N ASP A 156 -15.56 4.89 -14.37
CA ASP A 156 -15.47 6.03 -15.30
C ASP A 156 -13.99 6.41 -15.52
N PRO A 157 -13.25 5.70 -16.40
CA PRO A 157 -11.85 5.99 -16.71
C PRO A 157 -11.63 7.43 -17.17
N ASP A 158 -12.56 8.02 -17.92
CA ASP A 158 -12.47 9.40 -18.39
C ASP A 158 -12.50 10.40 -17.23
N ARG A 159 -13.34 10.15 -16.21
CA ARG A 159 -13.33 10.95 -14.98
C ARG A 159 -12.05 10.76 -14.18
N CYS A 160 -11.49 9.55 -14.11
CA CYS A 160 -10.19 9.33 -13.48
C CYS A 160 -9.11 10.22 -14.13
N GLY A 161 -9.04 10.23 -15.46
CA GLY A 161 -8.13 11.09 -16.22
C GLY A 161 -8.34 12.58 -15.93
N ARG A 162 -9.58 13.08 -16.00
CA ARG A 162 -9.90 14.49 -15.70
C ARG A 162 -9.53 14.91 -14.28
N ILE A 163 -9.75 14.05 -13.29
CA ILE A 163 -9.34 14.32 -11.90
C ILE A 163 -7.83 14.47 -11.81
N VAL A 164 -7.06 13.55 -12.40
CA VAL A 164 -5.60 13.62 -12.39
C VAL A 164 -5.13 14.89 -13.10
N GLU A 165 -5.70 15.21 -14.26
CA GLU A 165 -5.34 16.38 -15.05
C GLU A 165 -5.54 17.67 -14.25
N GLU A 166 -6.68 17.84 -13.58
CA GLU A 166 -6.95 19.01 -12.75
C GLU A 166 -6.05 19.08 -11.51
N VAL A 167 -5.71 17.94 -10.91
CA VAL A 167 -4.74 17.91 -9.80
C VAL A 167 -3.36 18.34 -10.29
N VAL A 168 -2.84 17.73 -11.37
CA VAL A 168 -1.52 18.03 -11.95
C VAL A 168 -1.39 19.51 -12.35
N LYS A 169 -2.45 20.12 -12.90
CA LYS A 169 -2.47 21.56 -13.23
C LYS A 169 -2.30 22.49 -12.02
N ASN A 170 -2.66 22.02 -10.82
CA ASN A 170 -2.79 22.85 -9.62
C ASN A 170 -1.78 22.49 -8.50
N THR A 171 -0.81 21.60 -8.75
CA THR A 171 0.30 21.34 -7.82
C THR A 171 1.65 21.36 -8.53
N SER A 172 2.68 21.79 -7.82
CA SER A 172 4.08 21.67 -8.29
C SER A 172 4.64 20.25 -8.06
N ARG A 173 3.99 19.46 -7.20
CA ARG A 173 4.46 18.15 -6.74
C ARG A 173 4.15 17.05 -7.75
N PRO A 174 4.94 15.97 -7.78
CA PRO A 174 4.58 14.80 -8.56
C PRO A 174 3.24 14.22 -8.08
N VAL A 175 2.41 13.76 -9.02
CA VAL A 175 1.09 13.19 -8.73
C VAL A 175 1.11 11.68 -8.94
N THR A 176 0.65 10.92 -7.95
CA THR A 176 0.52 9.46 -7.99
C THR A 176 -0.94 9.04 -7.83
N VAL A 177 -1.26 7.82 -8.24
CA VAL A 177 -2.63 7.28 -8.13
C VAL A 177 -2.60 5.92 -7.46
N LYS A 178 -3.45 5.73 -6.44
CA LYS A 178 -3.73 4.42 -5.86
C LYS A 178 -5.14 3.95 -6.24
N MET A 179 -5.22 2.85 -6.99
CA MET A 179 -6.47 2.30 -7.51
C MET A 179 -6.71 0.84 -7.11
N ARG A 180 -7.89 0.31 -7.46
CA ARG A 180 -8.25 -1.11 -7.36
C ARG A 180 -8.26 -1.76 -8.75
N LYS A 181 -8.51 -3.08 -8.80
CA LYS A 181 -8.76 -3.83 -10.04
C LYS A 181 -9.96 -3.29 -10.84
N GLY A 182 -10.94 -2.73 -10.14
CA GLY A 182 -12.22 -2.33 -10.72
C GLY A 182 -13.31 -2.26 -9.66
N TRP A 183 -14.57 -2.23 -10.09
CA TRP A 183 -15.72 -2.13 -9.19
C TRP A 183 -16.24 -3.52 -8.75
N ASP A 184 -16.50 -4.41 -9.70
CA ASP A 184 -16.95 -5.79 -9.48
C ASP A 184 -16.38 -6.71 -10.59
N ALA A 185 -16.88 -7.93 -10.72
CA ALA A 185 -16.41 -8.89 -11.72
C ALA A 185 -16.72 -8.49 -13.17
N GLU A 186 -17.76 -7.69 -13.40
CA GLU A 186 -18.17 -7.21 -14.73
C GLU A 186 -17.45 -5.92 -15.11
N HIS A 187 -16.96 -5.18 -14.11
CA HIS A 187 -16.33 -3.88 -14.26
C HIS A 187 -14.86 -3.91 -13.81
N VAL A 188 -14.04 -4.69 -14.51
CA VAL A 188 -12.57 -4.75 -14.35
C VAL A 188 -11.92 -3.72 -15.27
N THR A 189 -11.61 -2.54 -14.74
CA THR A 189 -11.28 -1.33 -15.51
C THR A 189 -9.89 -0.75 -15.19
N ALA A 190 -9.07 -1.47 -14.42
CA ALA A 190 -7.79 -0.93 -13.95
C ALA A 190 -6.85 -0.51 -15.10
N VAL A 191 -6.86 -1.23 -16.23
CA VAL A 191 -6.01 -0.92 -17.39
C VAL A 191 -6.43 0.41 -18.03
N GLU A 192 -7.73 0.59 -18.27
CA GLU A 192 -8.29 1.81 -18.84
C GLU A 192 -8.06 3.01 -17.92
N CYS A 193 -8.35 2.83 -16.62
CA CYS A 193 -8.10 3.86 -15.61
C CYS A 193 -6.61 4.22 -15.53
N ALA A 194 -5.71 3.25 -15.55
CA ALA A 194 -4.27 3.48 -15.48
C ALA A 194 -3.75 4.28 -16.68
N LYS A 195 -4.18 3.93 -17.90
CA LYS A 195 -3.84 4.68 -19.12
C LYS A 195 -4.35 6.10 -19.06
N ALA A 196 -5.60 6.31 -18.63
CA ALA A 196 -6.18 7.65 -18.50
C ALA A 196 -5.41 8.50 -17.47
N CYS A 197 -5.03 7.91 -16.34
CA CYS A 197 -4.24 8.59 -15.31
C CYS A 197 -2.83 8.93 -15.79
N GLU A 198 -2.13 8.01 -16.45
CA GLU A 198 -0.80 8.26 -17.02
C GLU A 198 -0.85 9.38 -18.06
N GLN A 199 -1.79 9.33 -19.01
CA GLN A 199 -1.97 10.36 -20.04
C GLN A 199 -2.24 11.75 -19.43
N ALA A 200 -2.95 11.78 -18.29
CA ALA A 200 -3.24 12.99 -17.55
C ALA A 200 -2.06 13.50 -16.68
N GLY A 201 -0.95 12.77 -16.62
CA GLY A 201 0.28 13.19 -15.94
C GLY A 201 0.56 12.55 -14.59
N ALA A 202 -0.16 11.48 -14.20
CA ALA A 202 0.24 10.68 -13.06
C ALA A 202 1.62 10.04 -13.34
N VAL A 203 2.53 10.09 -12.37
CA VAL A 203 3.93 9.61 -12.53
C VAL A 203 4.20 8.27 -11.86
N LEU A 204 3.25 7.73 -11.11
CA LEU A 204 3.31 6.40 -10.49
C LEU A 204 1.88 5.91 -10.22
N ILE A 205 1.65 4.60 -10.43
CA ILE A 205 0.36 3.96 -10.19
C ILE A 205 0.51 2.78 -9.22
N ALA A 206 -0.28 2.74 -8.16
CA ALA A 206 -0.36 1.59 -7.25
C ALA A 206 -1.69 0.86 -7.44
N VAL A 207 -1.65 -0.45 -7.72
CA VAL A 207 -2.84 -1.24 -8.04
C VAL A 207 -3.11 -2.28 -6.96
N HIS A 208 -4.25 -2.14 -6.27
CA HIS A 208 -4.76 -3.21 -5.41
C HIS A 208 -5.49 -4.25 -6.25
N ALA A 209 -4.97 -5.48 -6.26
CA ALA A 209 -5.47 -6.61 -7.07
C ALA A 209 -6.82 -7.21 -6.62
N ARG A 210 -7.72 -6.38 -6.08
CA ARG A 210 -9.12 -6.71 -5.77
C ARG A 210 -10.06 -5.67 -6.36
N THR A 211 -11.26 -6.11 -6.71
CA THR A 211 -12.36 -5.20 -7.04
C THR A 211 -12.86 -4.51 -5.78
N ARG A 212 -13.71 -3.49 -5.92
CA ARG A 212 -14.40 -2.87 -4.77
C ARG A 212 -15.26 -3.90 -4.04
N GLU A 213 -16.06 -4.69 -4.77
CA GLU A 213 -17.02 -5.65 -4.20
C GLU A 213 -16.34 -6.71 -3.34
N GLN A 214 -15.16 -7.16 -3.76
CA GLN A 214 -14.35 -8.10 -2.99
C GLN A 214 -13.88 -7.51 -1.66
N MET A 215 -13.84 -6.18 -1.47
CA MET A 215 -13.33 -5.57 -0.24
C MET A 215 -11.92 -6.09 0.11
N TYR A 216 -11.83 -7.07 1.01
CA TYR A 216 -10.60 -7.73 1.45
C TYR A 216 -10.61 -9.27 1.29
N THR A 217 -11.64 -9.86 0.67
CA THR A 217 -11.81 -11.29 0.42
C THR A 217 -12.49 -11.54 -0.95
N PRO A 218 -12.22 -12.64 -1.69
CA PRO A 218 -11.28 -13.72 -1.42
C PRO A 218 -9.84 -13.27 -1.73
N GLY A 219 -8.96 -14.19 -2.17
CA GLY A 219 -7.60 -13.87 -2.58
C GLY A 219 -7.51 -12.77 -3.67
N ILE A 220 -6.30 -12.30 -3.91
CA ILE A 220 -6.02 -11.30 -4.94
C ILE A 220 -5.88 -11.95 -6.33
N ASP A 221 -6.08 -11.15 -7.38
CA ASP A 221 -5.77 -11.54 -8.76
C ASP A 221 -4.58 -10.71 -9.27
N PRO A 222 -3.34 -11.22 -9.18
CA PRO A 222 -2.15 -10.48 -9.59
C PRO A 222 -2.07 -10.24 -11.10
N SER A 223 -2.82 -10.98 -11.93
CA SER A 223 -2.79 -10.82 -13.40
C SER A 223 -3.21 -9.42 -13.85
N ILE A 224 -4.07 -8.72 -13.08
CA ILE A 224 -4.43 -7.34 -13.39
C ILE A 224 -3.26 -6.37 -13.21
N ILE A 225 -2.37 -6.63 -12.25
CA ILE A 225 -1.18 -5.80 -12.03
C ILE A 225 -0.23 -5.96 -13.22
N ALA A 226 -0.04 -7.20 -13.69
CA ALA A 226 0.74 -7.48 -14.90
C ALA A 226 0.17 -6.74 -16.12
N ALA A 227 -1.16 -6.84 -16.32
CA ALA A 227 -1.84 -6.17 -17.42
C ALA A 227 -1.72 -4.64 -17.36
N VAL A 228 -1.76 -4.05 -16.16
CA VAL A 228 -1.50 -2.62 -15.98
C VAL A 228 -0.04 -2.29 -16.27
N LYS A 229 0.91 -3.09 -15.77
CA LYS A 229 2.35 -2.89 -15.99
C LYS A 229 2.72 -2.92 -17.48
N ASP A 230 2.10 -3.80 -18.26
CA ASP A 230 2.31 -3.88 -19.71
C ASP A 230 1.67 -2.69 -20.47
N ALA A 231 0.67 -2.06 -19.87
CA ALA A 231 -0.16 -1.04 -20.50
C ALA A 231 0.34 0.39 -20.32
N VAL A 232 1.18 0.65 -19.32
CA VAL A 232 1.69 1.99 -18.95
C VAL A 232 3.22 2.00 -18.88
N HIS A 233 3.81 3.18 -19.00
CA HIS A 233 5.27 3.40 -18.98
C HIS A 233 5.75 3.93 -17.62
N VAL A 234 4.86 4.54 -16.85
CA VAL A 234 5.14 4.95 -15.47
C VAL A 234 5.34 3.75 -14.54
N PRO A 235 6.09 3.91 -13.44
CA PRO A 235 6.17 2.92 -12.39
C PRO A 235 4.82 2.39 -11.91
N VAL A 236 4.73 1.07 -11.76
CA VAL A 236 3.56 0.36 -11.21
C VAL A 236 3.96 -0.38 -9.94
N LEU A 237 3.22 -0.14 -8.86
CA LEU A 237 3.38 -0.86 -7.60
C LEU A 237 2.27 -1.90 -7.41
N GLY A 238 2.67 -3.14 -7.15
CA GLY A 238 1.73 -4.21 -6.80
C GLY A 238 1.25 -4.08 -5.36
N ASN A 239 -0.06 -4.18 -5.12
CA ASN A 239 -0.64 -4.11 -3.79
C ASN A 239 -1.64 -5.25 -3.55
N GLY A 240 -1.58 -5.84 -2.35
CA GLY A 240 -2.53 -6.83 -1.87
C GLY A 240 -1.83 -8.06 -1.30
N ASP A 241 -2.25 -8.49 -0.11
CA ASP A 241 -1.87 -9.76 0.54
C ASP A 241 -0.37 -10.08 0.66
N ILE A 242 0.51 -9.07 0.58
CA ILE A 242 1.93 -9.20 0.90
C ILE A 242 2.09 -9.26 2.41
N ARG A 243 2.37 -10.45 2.95
CA ARG A 243 2.55 -10.70 4.38
C ARG A 243 3.98 -11.11 4.72
N THR A 244 4.72 -11.63 3.75
CA THR A 244 6.11 -12.03 3.91
C THR A 244 7.00 -11.47 2.79
N ALA A 245 8.31 -11.65 2.93
CA ALA A 245 9.26 -11.29 1.89
C ALA A 245 9.06 -12.11 0.61
N GLU A 246 8.71 -13.39 0.76
CA GLU A 246 8.42 -14.30 -0.35
C GLU A 246 7.15 -13.88 -1.11
N ASP A 247 6.15 -13.31 -0.42
CA ASP A 247 4.98 -12.74 -1.09
C ASP A 247 5.34 -11.54 -1.97
N ALA A 248 6.26 -10.69 -1.52
CA ALA A 248 6.72 -9.55 -2.29
C ALA A 248 7.54 -9.98 -3.52
N VAL A 249 8.46 -10.93 -3.34
CA VAL A 249 9.24 -11.51 -4.46
C VAL A 249 8.29 -12.11 -5.49
N ARG A 250 7.34 -12.95 -5.06
CA ARG A 250 6.35 -13.56 -5.95
C ARG A 250 5.50 -12.51 -6.68
N MET A 251 5.06 -11.45 -5.99
CA MET A 251 4.32 -10.35 -6.61
C MET A 251 5.12 -9.71 -7.75
N VAL A 252 6.40 -9.41 -7.53
CA VAL A 252 7.27 -8.83 -8.56
C VAL A 252 7.50 -9.83 -9.70
N GLU A 253 7.82 -11.09 -9.39
CA GLU A 253 8.10 -12.13 -10.39
C GLU A 253 6.91 -12.42 -11.29
N GLU A 254 5.69 -12.52 -10.73
CA GLU A 254 4.49 -12.85 -11.47
C GLU A 254 3.95 -11.68 -12.31
N THR A 255 4.21 -10.44 -11.90
CA THR A 255 3.56 -9.26 -12.49
C THR A 255 4.49 -8.29 -13.19
N GLY A 256 5.80 -8.38 -12.96
CA GLY A 256 6.78 -7.42 -13.46
C GLY A 256 6.64 -6.01 -12.85
N CYS A 257 5.84 -5.84 -11.79
CA CYS A 257 5.70 -4.54 -11.13
C CYS A 257 7.04 -4.04 -10.55
N ASP A 258 7.21 -2.72 -10.48
CA ASP A 258 8.49 -2.09 -10.13
C ASP A 258 8.78 -2.09 -8.62
N GLY A 259 7.80 -2.49 -7.82
CA GLY A 259 7.86 -2.54 -6.37
C GLY A 259 6.52 -2.94 -5.78
N VAL A 260 6.48 -2.98 -4.45
CA VAL A 260 5.31 -3.46 -3.71
C VAL A 260 4.82 -2.42 -2.70
N MET A 261 3.51 -2.29 -2.58
CA MET A 261 2.90 -1.47 -1.52
C MET A 261 2.32 -2.39 -0.45
N ILE A 262 2.80 -2.23 0.78
CA ILE A 262 2.41 -3.01 1.96
C ILE A 262 1.57 -2.12 2.88
N ALA A 263 0.50 -2.68 3.43
CA ALA A 263 -0.41 -1.96 4.32
C ALA A 263 -0.63 -2.78 5.61
N ARG A 264 -1.71 -3.55 5.69
CA ARG A 264 -2.12 -4.28 6.90
C ARG A 264 -1.04 -5.16 7.53
N ALA A 265 -0.20 -5.83 6.73
CA ALA A 265 0.82 -6.74 7.25
C ALA A 265 1.95 -6.03 8.00
N ALA A 266 2.15 -4.73 7.77
CA ALA A 266 3.13 -3.94 8.52
C ALA A 266 2.62 -3.54 9.92
N LEU A 267 1.30 -3.63 10.17
CA LEU A 267 0.73 -3.33 11.48
C LEU A 267 1.14 -4.42 12.48
N GLY A 268 1.94 -4.04 13.48
CA GLY A 268 2.53 -4.98 14.44
C GLY A 268 3.85 -5.61 13.98
N ASP A 269 4.30 -5.33 12.75
CA ASP A 269 5.53 -5.87 12.16
C ASP A 269 6.18 -4.87 11.19
N PRO A 270 6.67 -3.73 11.69
CA PRO A 270 7.30 -2.70 10.84
C PRO A 270 8.58 -3.21 10.16
N TRP A 271 9.28 -4.18 10.77
CA TRP A 271 10.49 -4.84 10.25
C TRP A 271 10.23 -5.67 8.98
N LEU A 272 8.97 -5.88 8.60
CA LEU A 272 8.61 -6.52 7.34
C LEU A 272 9.26 -5.82 6.14
N PHE A 273 9.37 -4.49 6.17
CA PHE A 273 10.03 -3.73 5.10
C PHE A 273 11.51 -4.12 4.95
N GLU A 274 12.26 -4.25 6.04
CA GLU A 274 13.67 -4.69 6.01
C GLU A 274 13.81 -6.07 5.35
N ARG A 275 12.93 -7.01 5.71
CA ARG A 275 12.95 -8.37 5.15
C ARG A 275 12.58 -8.39 3.67
N VAL A 276 11.58 -7.60 3.28
CA VAL A 276 11.16 -7.48 1.88
C VAL A 276 12.25 -6.83 1.05
N ASN A 277 12.86 -5.74 1.51
CA ASN A 277 13.92 -5.06 0.79
C ASN A 277 15.13 -5.98 0.60
N ALA A 278 15.56 -6.68 1.67
CA ALA A 278 16.64 -7.66 1.57
C ALA A 278 16.33 -8.75 0.53
N ALA A 279 15.10 -9.26 0.49
CA ALA A 279 14.71 -10.28 -0.49
C ALA A 279 14.68 -9.75 -1.93
N LEU A 280 14.14 -8.54 -2.15
CA LEU A 280 14.09 -7.91 -3.47
C LEU A 280 15.48 -7.53 -4.00
N GLU A 281 16.39 -7.15 -3.11
CA GLU A 281 17.79 -6.80 -3.44
C GLU A 281 18.72 -8.03 -3.45
N GLY A 282 18.21 -9.22 -3.09
CA GLY A 282 18.98 -10.46 -2.93
C GLY A 282 20.08 -10.40 -1.87
N LEU A 283 19.87 -9.57 -0.85
CA LEU A 283 20.72 -9.48 0.32
C LEU A 283 20.34 -10.55 1.37
N PRO A 284 21.26 -10.91 2.28
CA PRO A 284 20.94 -11.80 3.39
C PRO A 284 19.79 -11.25 4.23
N ARG A 285 18.93 -12.16 4.72
CA ARG A 285 17.83 -11.80 5.63
C ARG A 285 18.37 -11.09 6.88
N PRO A 286 17.78 -9.96 7.31
CA PRO A 286 18.17 -9.27 8.54
C PRO A 286 18.03 -10.17 9.77
N GLN A 287 19.00 -10.11 10.69
CA GLN A 287 18.96 -10.82 11.97
C GLN A 287 18.12 -10.00 12.97
N GLY A 288 17.19 -10.64 13.69
CA GLY A 288 16.36 -9.98 14.72
C GLY A 288 15.00 -9.44 14.26
N ALA A 289 14.71 -9.47 12.95
CA ALA A 289 13.39 -9.13 12.39
C ALA A 289 12.44 -10.34 12.37
N GLU A 290 12.32 -11.10 13.46
CA GLU A 290 11.29 -12.15 13.53
C GLU A 290 9.92 -11.52 13.84
N PRO A 291 8.82 -12.04 13.26
CA PRO A 291 7.50 -11.63 13.69
C PRO A 291 7.38 -11.95 15.18
N ALA A 292 6.98 -10.98 16.00
CA ALA A 292 6.65 -11.25 17.39
C ALA A 292 5.64 -12.40 17.41
N GLY A 293 5.98 -13.49 18.11
CA GLY A 293 5.05 -14.58 18.31
C GLY A 293 3.76 -14.06 18.97
N PRO A 294 2.62 -14.75 18.83
CA PRO A 294 1.33 -14.28 19.34
C PRO A 294 1.29 -13.98 20.86
N ASP A 295 2.32 -14.37 21.63
CA ASP A 295 2.36 -14.25 23.09
C ASP A 295 3.52 -13.40 23.67
N GLU A 296 4.35 -12.74 22.85
CA GLU A 296 5.50 -11.99 23.37
C GLU A 296 5.22 -10.48 23.49
N CYS A 297 4.33 -10.12 24.43
CA CYS A 297 4.42 -8.81 25.06
C CYS A 297 5.60 -8.86 26.06
N PRO A 298 6.66 -8.05 25.89
CA PRO A 298 7.69 -7.96 26.92
C PRO A 298 7.03 -7.44 28.19
N ALA A 299 7.16 -8.17 29.30
CA ALA A 299 6.75 -7.66 30.60
C ALA A 299 7.45 -6.32 30.85
N PRO A 300 6.76 -5.30 31.37
CA PRO A 300 7.39 -4.01 31.64
C PRO A 300 8.59 -4.24 32.56
N ALA A 301 9.75 -3.75 32.12
CA ALA A 301 10.98 -3.79 32.90
C ALA A 301 10.70 -3.14 34.27
N GLY A 302 10.85 -3.93 35.33
CA GLY A 302 10.51 -3.53 36.69
C GLY A 302 11.30 -2.28 37.12
N GLY A 303 10.59 -1.16 37.24
CA GLY A 303 10.97 -0.05 38.10
C GLY A 303 10.43 -0.36 39.49
N GLY A 304 11.32 -0.55 40.46
CA GLY A 304 10.93 -0.76 41.84
C GLY A 304 10.26 0.49 42.41
N ASP A 305 9.08 0.33 42.99
CA ASP A 305 8.84 0.76 44.36
C ASP A 305 7.64 0.00 44.95
N GLY A 306 7.66 -0.17 46.27
CA GLY A 306 6.93 -1.22 46.98
C GLY A 306 5.41 -1.12 47.07
N GLY A 307 4.81 -2.30 47.35
CA GLY A 307 3.60 -2.42 48.17
C GLY A 307 2.28 -2.59 47.41
N ALA A 308 1.95 -3.83 47.06
CA ALA A 308 0.64 -4.50 47.27
C ALA A 308 0.54 -5.72 46.35
N GLU A 309 0.33 -6.90 46.93
CA GLU A 309 0.08 -8.14 46.18
C GLU A 309 -1.26 -8.03 45.42
N GLY A 310 -1.19 -7.69 44.13
CA GLY A 310 -2.31 -7.78 43.19
C GLY A 310 -2.00 -8.81 42.11
N ARG A 311 -2.51 -10.03 42.26
CA ARG A 311 -2.36 -11.11 41.27
C ARG A 311 -3.17 -10.76 40.01
N VAL A 312 -2.56 -10.14 39.01
CA VAL A 312 -3.21 -9.90 37.69
C VAL A 312 -3.32 -11.25 36.97
N ARG A 313 -4.56 -11.74 36.83
CA ARG A 313 -4.86 -12.86 35.93
C ARG A 313 -4.99 -12.30 34.52
N CYS A 314 -4.18 -12.79 33.58
CA CYS A 314 -4.39 -12.56 32.15
C CYS A 314 -5.72 -13.21 31.76
N HIS A 315 -6.70 -12.40 31.34
CA HIS A 315 -7.91 -12.92 30.72
C HIS A 315 -7.59 -13.37 29.29
N ALA A 316 -8.10 -14.54 28.92
CA ALA A 316 -8.12 -15.02 27.56
C ALA A 316 -8.77 -13.98 26.62
N PRO A 317 -8.37 -13.91 25.34
CA PRO A 317 -8.94 -12.94 24.41
C PRO A 317 -10.44 -13.20 24.24
N GLY A 318 -11.25 -12.27 24.72
CA GLY A 318 -12.67 -12.19 24.37
C GLY A 318 -12.83 -11.84 22.88
N PRO A 319 -14.03 -12.04 22.31
CA PRO A 319 -14.28 -11.68 20.92
C PRO A 319 -13.95 -10.19 20.71
N GLY A 320 -13.26 -9.90 19.60
CA GLY A 320 -12.80 -8.55 19.26
C GLY A 320 -13.95 -7.54 19.23
N PRO A 321 -13.65 -6.23 19.28
CA PRO A 321 -14.68 -5.22 19.34
C PRO A 321 -15.51 -5.26 18.07
N ASP A 322 -16.78 -5.66 18.20
CA ASP A 322 -17.81 -5.39 17.22
C ASP A 322 -17.76 -3.89 16.90
N HIS A 323 -17.69 -3.57 15.61
CA HIS A 323 -17.83 -2.22 15.11
C HIS A 323 -19.24 -1.72 15.45
N ALA A 324 -19.38 -1.12 16.64
CA ALA A 324 -20.53 -0.31 16.99
C ALA A 324 -20.53 0.93 16.09
N LEU A 325 -21.20 0.78 14.95
CA LEU A 325 -21.77 1.88 14.21
C LEU A 325 -22.73 2.61 15.18
N HIS A 326 -22.49 3.89 15.41
CA HIS A 326 -23.45 4.76 16.08
C HIS A 326 -24.72 4.81 15.21
N GLU A 327 -25.68 3.92 15.50
CA GLU A 327 -27.07 4.12 15.13
C GLU A 327 -27.66 5.15 16.10
N GLY A 328 -27.85 6.37 15.60
CA GLY A 328 -28.71 7.35 16.28
C GLY A 328 -30.18 6.93 16.14
N PRO A 329 -31.03 7.19 17.15
CA PRO A 329 -32.38 6.64 17.18
C PRO A 329 -33.27 7.28 16.11
N GLU A 330 -34.00 6.44 15.38
CA GLU A 330 -35.15 6.84 14.57
C GLU A 330 -36.27 7.39 15.46
N GLY A 331 -36.85 8.52 15.08
CA GLY A 331 -38.18 8.93 15.54
C GLY A 331 -38.43 10.43 15.57
N GLY A 332 -39.11 10.96 14.53
CA GLY A 332 -39.88 12.20 14.64
C GLY A 332 -39.86 13.14 13.43
N ARG A 333 -40.95 13.12 12.64
CA ARG A 333 -41.42 14.16 11.68
C ARG A 333 -41.27 15.58 12.27
N GLN A 334 -40.95 16.68 11.56
CA GLN A 334 -41.47 17.27 10.30
C GLN A 334 -40.53 18.48 9.88
N PRO A 335 -40.74 19.15 8.72
CA PRO A 335 -39.68 19.79 7.90
C PRO A 335 -39.50 21.32 8.07
N ALA A 336 -38.56 21.85 7.27
CA ALA A 336 -38.17 23.25 7.00
C ALA A 336 -36.88 23.67 7.75
N ALA A 337 -35.92 24.41 7.19
CA ALA A 337 -35.86 25.21 5.98
C ALA A 337 -34.39 25.36 5.52
N LEU A 338 -34.21 25.53 4.21
CA LEU A 338 -33.32 26.48 3.54
C LEU A 338 -32.53 27.44 4.47
N LEU A 339 -31.19 27.44 4.41
CA LEU A 339 -30.32 28.64 4.33
C LEU A 339 -28.84 28.30 4.59
N LEU A 340 -28.02 28.75 3.63
CA LEU A 340 -26.55 28.97 3.64
C LEU A 340 -25.64 27.74 3.58
#